data_AF-A0A7Y5D714-F1
#
_entry.id   AF-A0A7Y5D714-F1
#
_cell.length_a   1.000
_cell.length_b   1.000
_cell.length_c   1.000
_cell.angle_alpha   90.00
_cell.angle_beta   90.00
_cell.angle_gamma   90.00
#
_symmetry.space_group_name_H-M   'P 1'
#
loop_
_entity.id
_entity.type
_entity.pdbx_description
1 polymer ?
#
loop_
_entity_poly.entity_id
_entity_poly.type
_entity_poly.pdbx_seq_one_letter_code
_entity_poly.pdbx_strand_id
1 'polypeptide(L)'
;MQLKRICSVSNEKAKLRARVAGDLDTIMRTLNAALRGERLKKLEDVIARISRGGQLPHWYQELKEKGTIANLDGKTIGSILEMLLVAVIEKSTLADTRMKLRVNPARGVDLPDLDLGIKSPSTNFCTSEPFFSAYERLYGNEHDCLVLLTDYQDAKKKKGDFKLQVQSWCYMRGSQIADQELCRVARHCREKLLAEDASGSTAKRVFRFLAYVNQADWMAKWLLTLLDNISAEIPDFDVHKEKIEADFEKQNKERAKKDKELIPDIDLASLLKIFEVTPRHVGVINQLDNWVTEFLKDASRAPNDNEWERLLESPLDGMIGMSFALQWRYNFGRLFGKKSGKIKSNIKKTSK
;
A
#
# COMPACT_ATOMS: atom_id res chain seq x y z
N MET A 1 -13.29 18.17 28.27
CA MET A 1 -13.60 16.74 28.60
C MET A 1 -13.57 15.82 27.36
N GLN A 2 -14.04 16.25 26.19
CA GLN A 2 -14.03 15.44 24.94
C GLN A 2 -12.63 15.07 24.42
N LEU A 3 -11.67 16.01 24.40
CA LEU A 3 -10.29 15.73 23.95
C LEU A 3 -9.56 14.65 24.77
N LYS A 4 -9.69 14.67 26.11
CA LYS A 4 -9.12 13.62 26.99
C LYS A 4 -9.71 12.24 26.73
N ARG A 5 -11.00 12.17 26.37
CA ARG A 5 -11.69 10.91 26.07
C ARG A 5 -11.30 10.36 24.69
N ILE A 6 -11.04 11.22 23.71
CA ILE A 6 -10.56 10.82 22.38
C ILE A 6 -9.12 10.28 22.47
N CYS A 7 -8.24 10.96 23.21
CA CYS A 7 -6.87 10.46 23.45
C CYS A 7 -6.86 9.13 24.23
N SER A 8 -7.75 8.94 25.21
CA SER A 8 -7.80 7.67 25.96
C SER A 8 -8.26 6.49 25.11
N VAL A 9 -9.26 6.69 24.23
CA VAL A 9 -9.78 5.65 23.32
C VAL A 9 -8.76 5.29 22.24
N SER A 10 -8.08 6.29 21.66
CA SER A 10 -7.01 6.06 20.68
C SER A 10 -5.85 5.23 21.28
N ASN A 11 -5.48 5.52 22.53
CA ASN A 11 -4.43 4.80 23.24
C ASN A 11 -4.83 3.34 23.59
N GLU A 12 -6.09 3.08 23.90
CA GLU A 12 -6.59 1.72 24.14
C GLU A 12 -6.55 0.86 22.88
N LYS A 13 -7.03 1.38 21.74
CA LYS A 13 -6.95 0.68 20.45
C LYS A 13 -5.51 0.39 20.04
N ALA A 14 -4.60 1.35 20.23
CA ALA A 14 -3.18 1.15 19.94
C ALA A 14 -2.57 0.01 20.77
N LYS A 15 -2.93 -0.12 22.06
CA LYS A 15 -2.50 -1.24 22.91
C LYS A 15 -3.04 -2.58 22.42
N LEU A 16 -4.31 -2.63 22.01
CA LEU A 16 -4.92 -3.84 21.46
C LEU A 16 -4.25 -4.23 20.13
N ARG A 17 -3.99 -3.27 19.24
CA ARG A 17 -3.20 -3.50 18.02
C ARG A 17 -1.81 -4.03 18.31
N ALA A 18 -1.11 -3.48 19.30
CA ALA A 18 0.22 -3.97 19.70
C ALA A 18 0.18 -5.41 20.22
N ARG A 19 -0.88 -5.82 20.94
CA ARG A 19 -1.09 -7.23 21.33
C ARG A 19 -1.29 -8.12 20.12
N VAL A 20 -2.13 -7.71 19.17
CA VAL A 20 -2.34 -8.45 17.91
C VAL A 20 -1.03 -8.58 17.12
N ALA A 21 -0.28 -7.49 16.96
CA ALA A 21 1.00 -7.49 16.25
C ALA A 21 2.06 -8.36 16.96
N GLY A 22 2.03 -8.43 18.29
CA GLY A 22 2.94 -9.26 19.09
C GLY A 22 2.64 -10.76 19.07
N ASP A 23 1.43 -11.16 18.68
CA ASP A 23 0.96 -12.57 18.71
C ASP A 23 0.65 -13.15 17.31
N LEU A 24 1.13 -12.49 16.25
CA LEU A 24 0.79 -12.85 14.86
C LEU A 24 1.06 -14.32 14.54
N ASP A 25 2.18 -14.89 15.01
CA ASP A 25 2.51 -16.29 14.71
C ASP A 25 1.52 -17.28 15.35
N THR A 26 0.99 -16.97 16.53
CA THR A 26 -0.05 -17.78 17.17
C THR A 26 -1.39 -17.59 16.46
N ILE A 27 -1.72 -16.35 16.10
CA ILE A 27 -2.93 -16.02 15.33
C ILE A 27 -2.91 -16.78 14.01
N MET A 28 -1.81 -16.72 13.25
CA MET A 28 -1.72 -17.38 11.94
C MET A 28 -1.70 -18.90 12.03
N ARG A 29 -1.04 -19.49 13.04
CA ARG A 29 -1.16 -20.94 13.29
C ARG A 29 -2.60 -21.35 13.57
N THR A 30 -3.32 -20.57 14.38
CA THR A 30 -4.72 -20.84 14.73
C THR A 30 -5.65 -20.64 13.54
N LEU A 31 -5.43 -19.59 12.74
CA LEU A 31 -6.15 -19.32 11.50
C LEU A 31 -5.94 -20.44 10.47
N ASN A 32 -4.71 -20.88 10.26
CA ASN A 32 -4.41 -21.99 9.35
C ASN A 32 -5.03 -23.32 9.83
N ALA A 33 -5.09 -23.56 11.14
CA ALA A 33 -5.81 -24.71 11.70
C ALA A 33 -7.32 -24.61 11.39
N ALA A 34 -7.92 -23.43 11.61
CA ALA A 34 -9.32 -23.19 11.26
C ALA A 34 -9.60 -23.38 9.75
N LEU A 35 -8.68 -22.94 8.88
CA LEU A 35 -8.74 -23.16 7.43
C LEU A 35 -8.58 -24.62 7.01
N ARG A 36 -8.18 -25.52 7.92
CA ARG A 36 -8.22 -26.99 7.72
C ARG A 36 -9.45 -27.65 8.35
N GLY A 37 -10.40 -26.85 8.84
CA GLY A 37 -11.58 -27.34 9.57
C GLY A 37 -11.33 -27.62 11.05
N GLU A 38 -10.10 -27.45 11.54
CA GLU A 38 -9.74 -27.79 12.92
C GLU A 38 -10.28 -26.73 13.89
N ARG A 39 -10.82 -27.18 15.03
CA ARG A 39 -11.22 -26.32 16.16
C ARG A 39 -12.28 -25.24 15.83
N LEU A 40 -12.95 -25.33 14.67
CA LEU A 40 -13.96 -24.36 14.24
C LEU A 40 -15.10 -24.15 15.24
N LYS A 41 -15.50 -25.20 15.96
CA LYS A 41 -16.55 -25.11 16.99
C LYS A 41 -16.27 -24.04 18.06
N LYS A 42 -15.00 -23.74 18.34
CA LYS A 42 -14.61 -22.69 19.31
C LYS A 42 -14.79 -21.26 18.76
N LEU A 43 -14.91 -21.13 17.45
CA LEU A 43 -15.04 -19.87 16.71
C LEU A 43 -16.50 -19.61 16.28
N GLU A 44 -17.36 -20.63 16.38
CA GLU A 44 -18.71 -20.67 15.83
C GLU A 44 -19.58 -19.50 16.27
N ASP A 45 -19.55 -19.14 17.56
CA ASP A 45 -20.36 -18.06 18.11
C ASP A 45 -19.94 -16.68 17.57
N VAL A 46 -18.64 -16.46 17.36
CA VAL A 46 -18.15 -15.21 16.76
C VAL A 46 -18.48 -15.16 15.29
N ILE A 47 -18.25 -16.26 14.56
CA ILE A 47 -18.54 -16.35 13.12
C ILE A 47 -20.02 -16.09 12.87
N ALA A 48 -20.92 -16.76 13.60
CA ALA A 48 -22.35 -16.53 13.50
C ALA A 48 -22.70 -15.06 13.79
N ARG A 49 -22.13 -14.47 14.86
CA ARG A 49 -22.39 -13.08 15.26
C ARG A 49 -22.01 -12.05 14.20
N ILE A 50 -20.85 -12.20 13.56
CA ILE A 50 -20.36 -11.25 12.55
C ILE A 50 -20.90 -11.53 11.14
N SER A 51 -21.58 -12.67 10.95
CA SER A 51 -22.24 -13.03 9.70
C SER A 51 -23.58 -12.31 9.53
N ARG A 52 -24.08 -12.31 8.29
CA ARG A 52 -25.40 -11.75 7.99
C ARG A 52 -26.49 -12.50 8.76
N GLY A 53 -27.34 -11.74 9.44
CA GLY A 53 -28.50 -12.29 10.18
C GLY A 53 -28.13 -13.10 11.43
N GLY A 54 -26.89 -13.08 11.91
CA GLY A 54 -26.48 -13.84 13.08
C GLY A 54 -26.38 -15.36 12.84
N GLN A 55 -26.35 -15.79 11.58
CA GLN A 55 -26.34 -17.20 11.19
C GLN A 55 -24.99 -17.64 10.65
N LEU A 56 -24.67 -18.93 10.79
CA LEU A 56 -23.45 -19.48 10.20
C LEU A 56 -23.52 -19.42 8.66
N PRO A 57 -22.45 -18.98 8.00
CA PRO A 57 -22.42 -18.90 6.55
C PRO A 57 -22.29 -20.30 5.92
N HIS A 58 -22.75 -20.46 4.68
CA HIS A 58 -22.78 -21.76 4.00
C HIS A 58 -21.41 -22.46 3.95
N TRP A 59 -20.32 -21.70 3.76
CA TRP A 59 -18.96 -22.23 3.70
C TRP A 59 -18.51 -22.87 5.02
N TYR A 60 -19.12 -22.52 6.15
CA TYR A 60 -18.71 -23.00 7.47
C TYR A 60 -18.88 -24.52 7.61
N GLN A 61 -20.01 -25.07 7.15
CA GLN A 61 -20.26 -26.51 7.26
C GLN A 61 -19.31 -27.29 6.34
N GLU A 62 -19.09 -26.81 5.13
CA GLU A 62 -18.15 -27.44 4.20
C GLU A 62 -16.73 -27.47 4.76
N LEU A 63 -16.26 -26.34 5.31
CA LEU A 63 -14.95 -26.25 5.93
C LEU A 63 -14.84 -27.17 7.16
N LYS A 64 -15.90 -27.28 7.97
CA LYS A 64 -15.94 -28.13 9.16
C LYS A 64 -15.94 -29.62 8.84
N GLU A 65 -16.68 -30.04 7.82
CA GLU A 65 -16.83 -31.46 7.48
C GLU A 65 -15.69 -31.96 6.59
N LYS A 66 -15.24 -31.15 5.63
CA LYS A 66 -14.31 -31.56 4.58
C LYS A 66 -12.92 -30.95 4.72
N GLY A 67 -12.77 -29.91 5.55
CA GLY A 67 -11.52 -29.15 5.62
C GLY A 67 -11.21 -28.37 4.34
N THR A 68 -12.22 -28.10 3.51
CA THR A 68 -12.11 -27.41 2.22
C THR A 68 -13.15 -26.30 2.13
N ILE A 69 -12.89 -25.30 1.29
CA ILE A 69 -13.86 -24.25 0.93
C ILE A 69 -14.25 -24.47 -0.53
N ALA A 70 -15.48 -24.15 -0.92
CA ALA A 70 -15.84 -24.04 -2.33
C ALA A 70 -14.82 -23.15 -3.09
N ASN A 71 -14.55 -23.49 -4.35
CA ASN A 71 -13.69 -22.66 -5.20
C ASN A 71 -14.44 -21.37 -5.58
N LEU A 72 -14.28 -20.35 -4.75
CA LEU A 72 -14.94 -19.06 -4.85
C LEU A 72 -14.00 -18.02 -5.45
N ASP A 73 -14.56 -16.89 -5.87
CA ASP A 73 -13.78 -15.76 -6.35
C ASP A 73 -12.93 -15.14 -5.22
N GLY A 74 -11.88 -14.40 -5.60
CA GLY A 74 -10.91 -13.85 -4.64
C GLY A 74 -11.54 -12.94 -3.57
N LYS A 75 -12.63 -12.23 -3.88
CA LYS A 75 -13.31 -11.36 -2.92
C LYS A 75 -13.99 -12.18 -1.83
N THR A 76 -14.68 -13.25 -2.21
CA THR A 76 -15.35 -14.13 -1.24
C THR A 76 -14.33 -14.84 -0.36
N ILE A 77 -13.19 -15.27 -0.91
CA ILE A 77 -12.09 -15.83 -0.12
C ILE A 77 -11.53 -14.80 0.88
N GLY A 78 -11.35 -13.55 0.48
CA GLY A 78 -10.97 -12.46 1.38
C GLY A 78 -11.92 -12.32 2.57
N SER A 79 -13.23 -12.29 2.31
CA SER A 79 -14.23 -12.20 3.38
C SER A 79 -14.23 -13.42 4.32
N ILE A 80 -13.98 -14.62 3.82
CA ILE A 80 -13.86 -15.82 4.68
C ILE A 80 -12.64 -15.68 5.60
N LEU A 81 -11.49 -15.26 5.07
CA LEU A 81 -10.28 -15.03 5.85
C LEU A 81 -10.48 -13.95 6.92
N GLU A 82 -11.12 -12.83 6.56
CA GLU A 82 -11.45 -11.75 7.50
C GLU A 82 -12.30 -12.26 8.67
N MET A 83 -13.37 -13.00 8.39
CA MET A 83 -14.27 -13.53 9.41
C MET A 83 -13.56 -14.53 10.33
N LEU A 84 -12.78 -15.46 9.77
CA LEU A 84 -12.02 -16.42 10.56
C LEU A 84 -10.94 -15.73 11.40
N LEU A 85 -10.23 -14.75 10.82
CA LEU A 85 -9.20 -13.99 11.52
C LEU A 85 -9.79 -13.23 12.71
N VAL A 86 -10.94 -12.58 12.55
CA VAL A 86 -11.63 -11.88 13.65
C VAL A 86 -12.00 -12.84 14.76
N ALA A 87 -12.58 -14.00 14.41
CA ALA A 87 -12.93 -15.01 15.40
C ALA A 87 -11.69 -15.54 16.14
N VAL A 88 -10.58 -15.75 15.44
CA VAL A 88 -9.31 -16.14 16.05
C VAL A 88 -8.82 -15.07 17.01
N ILE A 89 -8.69 -13.81 16.57
CA ILE A 89 -8.19 -12.72 17.41
C ILE A 89 -9.02 -12.58 18.70
N GLU A 90 -10.35 -12.62 18.57
CA GLU A 90 -11.28 -12.52 19.70
C GLU A 90 -11.15 -13.69 20.68
N LYS A 91 -11.00 -14.92 20.17
CA LYS A 91 -11.00 -16.15 20.98
C LYS A 91 -9.62 -16.58 21.47
N SER A 92 -8.54 -16.09 20.88
CA SER A 92 -7.16 -16.40 21.29
C SER A 92 -6.50 -15.19 21.95
N THR A 93 -6.22 -14.16 21.17
CA THR A 93 -5.26 -13.11 21.55
C THR A 93 -5.90 -12.08 22.48
N LEU A 94 -7.20 -11.86 22.36
CA LEU A 94 -7.97 -10.88 23.14
C LEU A 94 -9.02 -11.54 24.05
N ALA A 95 -8.93 -12.85 24.30
CA ALA A 95 -9.93 -13.61 25.05
C ALA A 95 -10.16 -13.06 26.48
N ASP A 96 -9.11 -12.57 27.13
CA ASP A 96 -9.12 -11.95 28.46
C ASP A 96 -9.84 -10.59 28.49
N THR A 97 -9.90 -9.89 27.36
CA THR A 97 -10.51 -8.55 27.27
C THR A 97 -12.04 -8.60 27.22
N ARG A 98 -12.63 -9.76 26.88
CA ARG A 98 -14.06 -9.94 26.60
C ARG A 98 -14.60 -9.01 25.50
N MET A 99 -13.71 -8.38 24.72
CA MET A 99 -14.10 -7.49 23.63
C MET A 99 -14.75 -8.30 22.51
N LYS A 100 -15.83 -7.75 21.96
CA LYS A 100 -16.53 -8.31 20.80
C LYS A 100 -16.20 -7.49 19.57
N LEU A 101 -15.29 -7.98 18.75
CA LEU A 101 -14.85 -7.32 17.52
C LEU A 101 -15.99 -7.29 16.49
N ARG A 102 -16.09 -6.21 15.75
CA ARG A 102 -17.00 -6.04 14.62
C ARG A 102 -16.21 -6.07 13.32
N VAL A 103 -16.90 -6.51 12.27
CA VAL A 103 -16.44 -6.38 10.88
C VAL A 103 -17.32 -5.32 10.22
N ASN A 104 -16.72 -4.26 9.68
CA ASN A 104 -17.49 -3.23 8.97
C ASN A 104 -16.72 -2.61 7.78
N PRO A 105 -16.60 -3.33 6.65
CA PRO A 105 -15.90 -2.85 5.47
C PRO A 105 -16.48 -1.54 4.91
N ALA A 106 -17.76 -1.25 5.15
CA ALA A 106 -18.43 -0.04 4.66
C ALA A 106 -17.92 1.25 5.30
N ARG A 107 -17.14 1.17 6.39
CA ARG A 107 -16.49 2.34 7.02
C ARG A 107 -15.05 2.56 6.55
N GLY A 108 -14.59 1.84 5.52
CA GLY A 108 -13.22 1.96 5.02
C GLY A 108 -12.16 1.28 5.90
N VAL A 109 -12.57 0.49 6.89
CA VAL A 109 -11.68 -0.28 7.78
C VAL A 109 -12.32 -1.61 8.14
N ASP A 110 -11.56 -2.70 8.00
CA ASP A 110 -12.11 -4.05 8.19
C ASP A 110 -12.45 -4.32 9.67
N LEU A 111 -11.54 -3.98 10.58
CA LEU A 111 -11.70 -4.10 12.04
C LEU A 111 -11.71 -2.70 12.70
N PRO A 112 -12.85 -1.98 12.71
CA PRO A 112 -12.95 -0.63 13.28
C PRO A 112 -12.65 -0.57 14.78
N ASP A 113 -12.85 -1.67 15.51
CA ASP A 113 -12.56 -1.72 16.94
C ASP A 113 -11.05 -1.72 17.23
N LEU A 114 -10.24 -2.03 16.22
CA LEU A 114 -8.79 -1.97 16.27
C LEU A 114 -8.19 -0.86 15.40
N ASP A 115 -8.94 -0.21 14.51
CA ASP A 115 -8.40 0.60 13.42
C ASP A 115 -7.36 -0.19 12.61
N LEU A 116 -7.76 -1.39 12.18
CA LEU A 116 -6.91 -2.35 11.48
C LEU A 116 -7.60 -2.83 10.19
N GLY A 117 -6.96 -2.60 9.05
CA GLY A 117 -7.34 -3.20 7.77
C GLY A 117 -6.74 -4.59 7.58
N ILE A 118 -7.32 -5.38 6.68
CA ILE A 118 -6.85 -6.71 6.28
C ILE A 118 -6.67 -6.71 4.77
N LYS A 119 -5.53 -7.26 4.32
CA LYS A 119 -5.29 -7.52 2.89
C LYS A 119 -4.86 -8.96 2.73
N SER A 120 -5.50 -9.70 1.84
CA SER A 120 -5.20 -11.10 1.59
C SER A 120 -4.70 -11.35 0.15
N PRO A 121 -3.54 -10.80 -0.26
CA PRO A 121 -3.02 -11.07 -1.59
C PRO A 121 -2.74 -12.57 -1.76
N SER A 122 -2.72 -13.02 -3.02
CA SER A 122 -2.27 -14.36 -3.36
C SER A 122 -0.81 -14.35 -3.83
N THR A 123 -0.26 -15.46 -4.33
CA THR A 123 1.15 -15.55 -4.78
C THR A 123 1.52 -14.66 -5.97
N ASN A 124 0.57 -13.94 -6.57
CA ASN A 124 0.85 -12.83 -7.49
C ASN A 124 1.14 -11.49 -6.77
N PHE A 125 1.04 -11.47 -5.44
CA PHE A 125 1.27 -10.35 -4.52
C PHE A 125 0.38 -9.12 -4.71
N CYS A 126 -0.69 -9.24 -5.49
CA CYS A 126 -1.53 -8.10 -5.85
C CYS A 126 -2.87 -8.12 -5.10
N THR A 127 -3.30 -6.95 -4.65
CA THR A 127 -4.69 -6.69 -4.26
C THR A 127 -5.09 -5.30 -4.72
N SER A 128 -6.38 -4.98 -4.61
CA SER A 128 -6.90 -3.67 -4.92
C SER A 128 -7.71 -3.07 -3.78
N GLU A 129 -7.70 -1.75 -3.68
CA GLU A 129 -8.43 -0.98 -2.67
C GLU A 129 -8.95 0.32 -3.28
N PRO A 130 -10.22 0.70 -3.02
CA PRO A 130 -10.69 2.04 -3.37
C PRO A 130 -9.80 3.08 -2.67
N PHE A 131 -9.45 4.15 -3.39
CA PHE A 131 -8.68 5.24 -2.82
C PHE A 131 -9.56 6.45 -2.59
N PHE A 132 -9.33 7.16 -1.49
CA PHE A 132 -9.99 8.45 -1.23
C PHE A 132 -9.17 9.61 -1.79
N SER A 133 -7.86 9.40 -1.90
CA SER A 133 -6.93 10.41 -2.38
C SER A 133 -5.74 9.79 -3.09
N ALA A 134 -5.32 10.42 -4.20
CA ALA A 134 -4.06 10.06 -4.88
C ALA A 134 -2.83 10.20 -3.94
N TYR A 135 -2.91 11.08 -2.94
CA TYR A 135 -1.81 11.36 -2.01
C TYR A 135 -1.57 10.24 -0.98
N GLU A 136 -2.52 9.31 -0.80
CA GLU A 136 -2.32 8.07 -0.01
C GLU A 136 -1.12 7.27 -0.52
N ARG A 137 -0.77 7.41 -1.81
CA ARG A 137 0.44 6.83 -2.40
C ARG A 137 1.73 7.27 -1.72
N LEU A 138 1.73 8.43 -1.05
CA LEU A 138 2.89 9.02 -0.38
C LEU A 138 2.79 8.91 1.15
N TYR A 139 1.63 9.21 1.74
CA TYR A 139 1.49 9.22 3.19
C TYR A 139 0.89 7.92 3.76
N GLY A 140 0.36 7.04 2.91
CA GLY A 140 -0.23 5.76 3.26
C GLY A 140 -1.69 5.82 3.74
N ASN A 141 -2.16 4.70 4.30
CA ASN A 141 -3.52 4.59 4.83
C ASN A 141 -3.65 5.25 6.21
N GLU A 142 -4.88 5.60 6.59
CA GLU A 142 -5.18 6.13 7.94
C GLU A 142 -5.03 5.06 9.04
N HIS A 143 -5.19 3.80 8.67
CA HIS A 143 -5.22 2.67 9.59
C HIS A 143 -4.08 1.69 9.31
N ASP A 144 -3.62 1.02 10.37
CA ASP A 144 -2.66 -0.07 10.24
C ASP A 144 -3.27 -1.22 9.44
N CYS A 145 -2.44 -2.12 8.92
CA CYS A 145 -2.90 -3.22 8.09
C CYS A 145 -2.19 -4.53 8.41
N LEU A 146 -2.97 -5.62 8.47
CA LEU A 146 -2.45 -6.97 8.47
C LEU A 146 -2.54 -7.56 7.06
N VAL A 147 -1.39 -7.89 6.48
CA VAL A 147 -1.28 -8.46 5.15
C VAL A 147 -1.01 -9.97 5.26
N LEU A 148 -1.88 -10.78 4.65
CA LEU A 148 -1.91 -12.24 4.70
C LEU A 148 -1.67 -12.81 3.29
N LEU A 149 -0.46 -13.28 3.00
CA LEU A 149 -0.17 -13.93 1.73
C LEU A 149 -0.76 -15.34 1.72
N THR A 150 -1.68 -15.60 0.78
CA THR A 150 -2.37 -16.89 0.63
C THR A 150 -1.80 -17.72 -0.52
N ASP A 151 -1.96 -19.04 -0.41
CA ASP A 151 -1.65 -19.98 -1.50
C ASP A 151 -2.78 -20.11 -2.54
N TYR A 152 -3.75 -19.18 -2.56
CA TYR A 152 -4.98 -19.25 -3.36
C TYR A 152 -4.74 -19.65 -4.83
N GLN A 153 -3.75 -19.06 -5.51
CA GLN A 153 -3.48 -19.36 -6.93
C GLN A 153 -3.03 -20.80 -7.16
N ASP A 154 -2.40 -21.42 -6.18
CA ASP A 154 -1.92 -22.80 -6.27
C ASP A 154 -2.99 -23.77 -5.77
N ALA A 155 -3.70 -23.42 -4.70
CA ALA A 155 -4.84 -24.16 -4.19
C ALA A 155 -5.94 -24.33 -5.25
N LYS A 156 -6.29 -23.27 -6.00
CA LYS A 156 -7.36 -23.32 -7.03
C LYS A 156 -7.05 -24.24 -8.22
N LYS A 157 -5.79 -24.60 -8.45
CA LYS A 157 -5.37 -25.53 -9.52
C LYS A 157 -5.68 -26.99 -9.15
N LYS A 158 -5.83 -27.30 -7.86
CA LYS A 158 -6.10 -28.64 -7.34
C LYS A 158 -7.62 -28.88 -7.33
N LYS A 159 -8.14 -29.49 -8.39
CA LYS A 159 -9.57 -29.81 -8.50
C LYS A 159 -10.01 -30.76 -7.36
N GLY A 160 -11.06 -30.40 -6.63
CA GLY A 160 -11.69 -31.25 -5.62
C GLY A 160 -11.04 -31.25 -4.23
N ASP A 161 -9.91 -30.55 -4.05
CA ASP A 161 -9.21 -30.45 -2.75
C ASP A 161 -8.69 -29.01 -2.51
N PHE A 162 -9.60 -28.04 -2.58
CA PHE A 162 -9.27 -26.64 -2.36
C PHE A 162 -9.04 -26.37 -0.87
N LYS A 163 -7.77 -26.47 -0.46
CA LYS A 163 -7.30 -26.18 0.90
C LYS A 163 -6.50 -24.88 0.89
N LEU A 164 -7.17 -23.78 1.22
CA LEU A 164 -6.56 -22.47 1.36
C LEU A 164 -5.68 -22.41 2.62
N GLN A 165 -4.48 -21.85 2.53
CA GLN A 165 -3.62 -21.55 3.67
C GLN A 165 -2.97 -20.17 3.52
N VAL A 166 -2.68 -19.54 4.66
CA VAL A 166 -1.82 -18.37 4.77
C VAL A 166 -0.37 -18.83 4.87
N GLN A 167 0.44 -18.46 3.88
CA GLN A 167 1.86 -18.84 3.77
C GLN A 167 2.80 -17.87 4.47
N SER A 168 2.45 -16.59 4.50
CA SER A 168 3.27 -15.54 5.11
C SER A 168 2.38 -14.37 5.55
N TRP A 169 2.84 -13.61 6.53
CA TRP A 169 2.07 -12.50 7.10
C TRP A 169 2.99 -11.34 7.48
N CYS A 170 2.44 -10.13 7.44
CA CYS A 170 3.13 -8.92 7.87
C CYS A 170 2.14 -7.94 8.51
N TYR A 171 2.49 -7.38 9.65
CA TYR A 171 1.81 -6.21 10.21
C TYR A 171 2.50 -4.95 9.71
N MET A 172 1.71 -4.03 9.18
CA MET A 172 2.19 -2.78 8.60
C MET A 172 1.50 -1.60 9.26
N ARG A 173 2.26 -0.54 9.51
CA ARG A 173 1.67 0.75 9.86
C ARG A 173 0.92 1.34 8.68
N GLY A 174 -0.09 2.15 8.93
CA GLY A 174 -0.84 2.83 7.85
C GLY A 174 0.08 3.55 6.85
N SER A 175 1.10 4.26 7.37
CA SER A 175 2.11 4.97 6.56
C SER A 175 2.97 4.07 5.67
N GLN A 176 3.08 2.78 5.99
CA GLN A 176 3.86 1.81 5.22
C GLN A 176 3.07 1.22 4.04
N ILE A 177 1.74 1.39 4.03
CA ILE A 177 0.86 1.09 2.88
C ILE A 177 0.92 2.26 1.89
N ALA A 178 2.13 2.53 1.39
CA ALA A 178 2.44 3.61 0.46
C ALA A 178 3.49 3.13 -0.55
N ASP A 179 3.63 3.83 -1.67
CA ASP A 179 4.61 3.48 -2.70
C ASP A 179 6.03 3.75 -2.21
N GLN A 180 6.85 2.71 -2.12
CA GLN A 180 8.18 2.79 -1.54
C GLN A 180 9.11 3.76 -2.27
N GLU A 181 9.13 3.74 -3.61
CA GLU A 181 10.08 4.55 -4.36
C GLU A 181 9.65 6.02 -4.35
N LEU A 182 8.36 6.29 -4.50
CA LEU A 182 7.85 7.65 -4.47
C LEU A 182 7.95 8.26 -3.07
N CYS A 183 7.71 7.46 -2.03
CA CYS A 183 7.97 7.84 -0.65
C CYS A 183 9.44 8.23 -0.41
N ARG A 184 10.38 7.45 -0.98
CA ARG A 184 11.82 7.74 -0.87
C ARG A 184 12.17 9.08 -1.52
N VAL A 185 11.70 9.32 -2.75
CA VAL A 185 11.90 10.58 -3.47
C VAL A 185 11.23 11.75 -2.73
N ALA A 186 9.98 11.57 -2.28
CA ALA A 186 9.24 12.58 -1.54
C ALA A 186 9.99 12.99 -0.26
N ARG A 187 10.50 12.01 0.50
CA ARG A 187 11.29 12.28 1.71
C ARG A 187 12.57 13.05 1.39
N HIS A 188 13.30 12.64 0.35
CA HIS A 188 14.52 13.31 -0.10
C HIS A 188 14.26 14.79 -0.44
N CYS A 189 13.14 15.07 -1.10
CA CYS A 189 12.80 16.43 -1.52
C CYS A 189 12.24 17.30 -0.38
N ARG A 190 11.45 16.72 0.53
CA ARG A 190 10.61 17.47 1.49
C ARG A 190 11.38 18.51 2.29
N GLU A 191 12.47 18.11 2.95
CA GLU A 191 13.20 18.98 3.87
C GLU A 191 13.80 20.19 3.15
N LYS A 192 14.41 19.97 1.99
CA LYS A 192 15.01 21.03 1.18
C LYS A 192 13.97 22.01 0.66
N LEU A 193 12.88 21.50 0.07
CA LEU A 193 11.86 22.36 -0.54
C LEU A 193 11.13 23.21 0.49
N LEU A 194 10.92 22.70 1.71
CA LEU A 194 10.32 23.47 2.80
C LEU A 194 11.28 24.51 3.39
N ALA A 195 12.59 24.28 3.32
CA ALA A 195 13.59 25.25 3.74
C ALA A 195 13.72 26.41 2.74
N GLU A 196 13.61 26.14 1.44
CA GLU A 196 13.69 27.14 0.37
C GLU A 196 12.39 27.96 0.21
N ASP A 197 11.23 27.33 0.43
CA ASP A 197 9.91 27.94 0.27
C ASP A 197 9.02 27.65 1.49
N ALA A 198 8.99 28.60 2.42
CA ALA A 198 8.22 28.50 3.66
C ALA A 198 6.70 28.35 3.43
N SER A 199 6.18 28.76 2.26
CA SER A 199 4.76 28.55 1.93
C SER A 199 4.44 27.09 1.58
N GLY A 200 5.47 26.30 1.26
CA GLY A 200 5.35 24.92 0.79
C GLY A 200 4.78 24.78 -0.61
N SER A 201 4.60 25.87 -1.37
CA SER A 201 4.03 25.85 -2.73
C SER A 201 4.82 24.93 -3.65
N THR A 202 6.14 25.03 -3.58
CA THR A 202 7.07 24.20 -4.37
C THR A 202 6.98 22.73 -4.00
N ALA A 203 6.95 22.41 -2.71
CA ALA A 203 6.75 21.06 -2.21
C ALA A 203 5.39 20.48 -2.61
N LYS A 204 4.32 21.29 -2.63
CA LYS A 204 2.99 20.88 -3.10
C LYS A 204 3.00 20.50 -4.59
N ARG A 205 3.71 21.24 -5.45
CA ARG A 205 3.86 20.90 -6.88
C ARG A 205 4.56 19.54 -7.06
N VAL A 206 5.65 19.33 -6.30
CA VAL A 206 6.39 18.06 -6.32
C VAL A 206 5.54 16.90 -5.82
N PHE A 207 4.87 17.04 -4.69
CA PHE A 207 4.01 15.98 -4.15
C PHE A 207 2.79 15.70 -5.01
N ARG A 208 2.24 16.71 -5.69
CA ARG A 208 1.20 16.52 -6.71
C ARG A 208 1.72 15.64 -7.83
N PHE A 209 2.88 15.96 -8.41
CA PHE A 209 3.48 15.09 -9.43
C PHE A 209 3.66 13.66 -8.91
N LEU A 210 4.30 13.48 -7.75
CA LEU A 210 4.56 12.15 -7.19
C LEU A 210 3.28 11.35 -6.90
N ALA A 211 2.20 11.99 -6.47
CA ALA A 211 0.93 11.31 -6.21
C ALA A 211 0.32 10.70 -7.48
N TYR A 212 0.39 11.43 -8.60
CA TYR A 212 -0.28 11.04 -9.84
C TYR A 212 0.62 10.42 -10.91
N VAL A 213 1.95 10.47 -10.75
CA VAL A 213 2.90 10.06 -11.78
C VAL A 213 2.66 8.63 -12.26
N ASN A 214 2.55 8.46 -13.58
CA ASN A 214 2.53 7.13 -14.19
C ASN A 214 3.98 6.68 -14.46
N GLN A 215 4.50 5.78 -13.62
CA GLN A 215 5.87 5.28 -13.75
C GLN A 215 6.12 4.44 -15.02
N ALA A 216 5.11 4.17 -15.85
CA ALA A 216 5.30 3.55 -17.15
C ALA A 216 5.61 4.57 -18.26
N ASP A 217 5.19 5.82 -18.09
CA ASP A 217 5.41 6.93 -19.04
C ASP A 217 6.91 7.27 -19.15
N TRP A 218 7.37 7.57 -20.36
CA TRP A 218 8.81 7.78 -20.61
C TRP A 218 9.30 9.10 -20.01
N MET A 219 8.58 10.19 -20.26
CA MET A 219 8.94 11.51 -19.72
C MET A 219 8.86 11.50 -18.19
N ALA A 220 7.79 10.93 -17.62
CA ALA A 220 7.61 10.78 -16.18
C ALA A 220 8.77 10.04 -15.48
N LYS A 221 9.33 8.98 -16.10
CA LYS A 221 10.49 8.25 -15.54
C LYS A 221 11.73 9.13 -15.45
N TRP A 222 12.00 9.92 -16.50
CA TRP A 222 13.12 10.84 -16.50
C TRP A 222 12.90 12.00 -15.53
N LEU A 223 11.70 12.56 -15.47
CA LEU A 223 11.33 13.56 -14.47
C LEU A 223 11.52 13.05 -13.04
N LEU A 224 11.12 11.81 -12.74
CA LEU A 224 11.39 11.17 -11.44
C LEU A 224 12.89 11.02 -11.17
N THR A 225 13.66 10.64 -12.18
CA THR A 225 15.12 10.49 -12.06
C THR A 225 15.80 11.82 -11.76
N LEU A 226 15.42 12.88 -12.47
CA LEU A 226 15.95 14.23 -12.25
C LEU A 226 15.52 14.78 -10.89
N LEU A 227 14.28 14.55 -10.48
CA LEU A 227 13.78 14.93 -9.16
C LEU A 227 14.54 14.22 -8.04
N ASP A 228 14.90 12.96 -8.22
CA ASP A 228 15.72 12.21 -7.25
C ASP A 228 17.15 12.74 -7.14
N ASN A 229 17.59 13.52 -8.12
CA ASN A 229 18.90 14.18 -8.17
C ASN A 229 18.79 15.71 -8.02
N ILE A 230 17.67 16.24 -7.52
CA ILE A 230 17.38 17.69 -7.42
C ILE A 230 18.38 18.47 -6.54
N SER A 231 19.21 17.77 -5.78
CA SER A 231 20.26 18.33 -4.92
C SER A 231 21.68 18.10 -5.43
N ALA A 232 21.84 17.46 -6.59
CA ALA A 232 23.15 17.30 -7.20
C ALA A 232 23.71 18.66 -7.67
N GLU A 233 25.04 18.80 -7.62
CA GLU A 233 25.74 19.91 -8.24
C GLU A 233 25.52 19.90 -9.76
N ILE A 234 25.58 21.07 -10.40
CA ILE A 234 25.26 21.21 -11.83
C ILE A 234 26.04 20.22 -12.72
N PRO A 235 27.36 20.02 -12.56
CA PRO A 235 28.08 19.06 -13.40
C PRO A 235 27.56 17.62 -13.26
N ASP A 236 27.23 17.19 -12.04
CA ASP A 236 26.72 15.84 -11.77
C ASP A 236 25.28 15.68 -12.28
N PHE A 237 24.48 16.74 -12.16
CA PHE A 237 23.11 16.78 -12.68
C PHE A 237 23.08 16.73 -14.21
N ASP A 238 23.94 17.50 -14.87
CA ASP A 238 23.93 17.67 -16.32
C ASP A 238 24.36 16.40 -17.09
N VAL A 239 25.03 15.44 -16.42
CA VAL A 239 25.28 14.08 -16.95
C VAL A 239 23.99 13.36 -17.35
N HIS A 240 22.83 13.72 -16.78
CA HIS A 240 21.56 13.12 -17.18
C HIS A 240 21.09 13.54 -18.56
N LYS A 241 21.56 14.67 -19.11
CA LYS A 241 21.14 15.17 -20.42
C LYS A 241 21.43 14.16 -21.54
N GLU A 242 22.68 13.72 -21.65
CA GLU A 242 23.11 12.75 -22.66
C GLU A 242 22.41 11.40 -22.49
N LYS A 243 22.13 11.00 -21.24
CA LYS A 243 21.42 9.75 -20.94
C LYS A 243 19.95 9.78 -21.41
N ILE A 244 19.30 10.93 -21.29
CA ILE A 244 17.92 11.14 -21.76
C ILE A 244 17.87 11.00 -23.28
N GLU A 245 18.75 11.68 -24.01
CA GLU A 245 18.82 11.64 -25.48
C GLU A 245 19.09 10.21 -25.97
N ALA A 246 20.08 9.53 -25.39
CA ALA A 246 20.42 8.16 -25.75
C ALA A 246 19.27 7.17 -25.48
N ASP A 247 18.57 7.30 -24.35
CA ASP A 247 17.41 6.44 -24.06
C ASP A 247 16.23 6.75 -25.00
N PHE A 248 15.97 8.02 -25.33
CA PHE A 248 14.93 8.40 -26.30
C PHE A 248 15.14 7.69 -27.65
N GLU A 249 16.33 7.84 -28.23
CA GLU A 249 16.69 7.21 -29.51
C GLU A 249 16.55 5.69 -29.45
N LYS A 250 17.06 5.09 -28.37
CA LYS A 250 16.98 3.64 -28.15
C LYS A 250 15.53 3.16 -28.07
N GLN A 251 14.70 3.80 -27.25
CA GLN A 251 13.30 3.42 -27.07
C GLN A 251 12.50 3.57 -28.37
N ASN A 252 12.71 4.65 -29.13
CA ASN A 252 12.02 4.87 -30.40
C ASN A 252 12.47 3.88 -31.48
N LYS A 253 13.76 3.53 -31.54
CA LYS A 253 14.24 2.45 -32.41
C LYS A 253 13.61 1.10 -32.06
N GLU A 254 13.45 0.78 -30.77
CA GLU A 254 12.80 -0.45 -30.33
C GLU A 254 11.29 -0.45 -30.58
N ARG A 255 10.61 0.69 -30.43
CA ARG A 255 9.16 0.86 -30.70
C ARG A 255 8.87 0.74 -32.19
N ALA A 256 9.65 1.40 -33.04
CA ALA A 256 9.55 1.30 -34.50
C ALA A 256 9.66 -0.15 -34.99
N LYS A 257 10.64 -0.91 -34.45
CA LYS A 257 10.81 -2.34 -34.77
C LYS A 257 9.61 -3.21 -34.38
N LYS A 258 8.80 -2.76 -33.43
CA LYS A 258 7.62 -3.49 -32.90
C LYS A 258 6.30 -2.90 -33.40
N ASP A 259 6.33 -1.99 -34.37
CA ASP A 259 5.17 -1.25 -34.88
C ASP A 259 4.35 -0.60 -33.76
N LYS A 260 5.04 0.00 -32.78
CA LYS A 260 4.45 0.73 -31.66
C LYS A 260 4.59 2.22 -31.88
N GLU A 261 3.64 2.97 -31.36
CA GLU A 261 3.70 4.43 -31.29
C GLU A 261 5.01 4.90 -30.65
N LEU A 262 5.67 5.84 -31.33
CA LEU A 262 6.92 6.42 -30.90
C LEU A 262 6.69 7.40 -29.75
N ILE A 263 7.70 7.60 -28.94
CA ILE A 263 7.75 8.70 -27.98
C ILE A 263 7.83 10.01 -28.79
N PRO A 264 6.93 10.98 -28.56
CA PRO A 264 6.94 12.25 -29.25
C PRO A 264 8.21 13.08 -29.02
N ASP A 265 8.69 13.79 -30.06
CA ASP A 265 9.85 14.69 -29.93
C ASP A 265 9.61 15.83 -28.93
N ILE A 266 8.35 16.23 -28.73
CA ILE A 266 7.96 17.25 -27.74
C ILE A 266 8.30 16.82 -26.30
N ASP A 267 8.25 15.52 -26.00
CA ASP A 267 8.59 14.99 -24.68
C ASP A 267 10.10 15.15 -24.42
N LEU A 268 10.93 14.80 -25.41
CA LEU A 268 12.38 15.01 -25.33
C LEU A 268 12.70 16.50 -25.19
N ALA A 269 12.13 17.35 -26.05
CA ALA A 269 12.35 18.78 -26.01
C ALA A 269 11.96 19.40 -24.65
N SER A 270 10.89 18.92 -24.03
CA SER A 270 10.44 19.38 -22.71
C SER A 270 11.42 19.02 -21.58
N LEU A 271 12.01 17.81 -21.63
CA LEU A 271 13.07 17.43 -20.69
C LEU A 271 14.35 18.26 -20.90
N LEU A 272 14.74 18.49 -22.16
CA LEU A 272 15.98 19.23 -22.46
C LEU A 272 15.94 20.69 -21.99
N LYS A 273 14.75 21.33 -21.97
CA LYS A 273 14.55 22.68 -21.42
C LYS A 273 14.95 22.80 -19.94
N ILE A 274 14.94 21.71 -19.17
CA ILE A 274 15.38 21.73 -17.76
C ILE A 274 16.84 22.20 -17.64
N PHE A 275 17.68 21.77 -18.60
CA PHE A 275 19.12 22.08 -18.63
C PHE A 275 19.44 23.48 -19.15
N GLU A 276 18.41 24.28 -19.50
CA GLU A 276 18.56 25.69 -19.85
C GLU A 276 18.28 26.61 -18.64
N VAL A 277 17.68 26.08 -17.57
CA VAL A 277 17.26 26.85 -16.39
C VAL A 277 18.30 26.75 -15.27
N THR A 278 18.64 27.89 -14.66
CA THR A 278 19.49 27.96 -13.46
C THR A 278 18.73 28.66 -12.33
N PRO A 279 18.62 28.06 -11.12
CA PRO A 279 19.16 26.75 -10.75
C PRO A 279 18.34 25.57 -11.33
N ARG A 280 18.98 24.41 -11.54
CA ARG A 280 18.37 23.23 -12.21
C ARG A 280 17.09 22.73 -11.56
N HIS A 281 17.00 22.80 -10.24
CA HIS A 281 15.80 22.37 -9.51
C HIS A 281 14.55 23.14 -9.92
N VAL A 282 14.66 24.44 -10.23
CA VAL A 282 13.54 25.25 -10.73
C VAL A 282 13.06 24.72 -12.09
N GLY A 283 13.99 24.36 -12.97
CA GLY A 283 13.69 23.74 -14.26
C GLY A 283 12.93 22.42 -14.09
N VAL A 284 13.41 21.55 -13.19
CA VAL A 284 12.75 20.28 -12.86
C VAL A 284 11.33 20.53 -12.38
N ILE A 285 11.16 21.34 -11.32
CA ILE A 285 9.85 21.59 -10.70
C ILE A 285 8.84 22.15 -11.71
N ASN A 286 9.28 23.05 -12.60
CA ASN A 286 8.41 23.58 -13.65
C ASN A 286 7.96 22.50 -14.63
N GLN A 287 8.86 21.60 -15.05
CA GLN A 287 8.46 20.51 -15.93
C GLN A 287 7.60 19.44 -15.25
N LEU A 288 7.77 19.20 -13.94
CA LEU A 288 6.83 18.36 -13.18
C LEU A 288 5.41 18.90 -13.24
N ASP A 289 5.28 20.22 -13.09
CA ASP A 289 4.01 20.92 -13.06
C ASP A 289 3.34 20.98 -14.43
N ASN A 290 4.15 21.18 -15.48
CA ASN A 290 3.71 21.08 -16.87
C ASN A 290 3.21 19.68 -17.19
N TRP A 291 3.98 18.63 -16.83
CA TRP A 291 3.58 17.24 -17.02
C TRP A 291 2.22 16.96 -16.36
N VAL A 292 2.04 17.40 -15.12
CA VAL A 292 0.75 17.25 -14.40
C VAL A 292 -0.38 17.94 -15.16
N THR A 293 -0.16 19.18 -15.59
CA THR A 293 -1.18 19.99 -16.29
C THR A 293 -1.56 19.37 -17.64
N GLU A 294 -0.59 18.88 -18.41
CA GLU A 294 -0.82 18.31 -19.74
C GLU A 294 -1.47 16.93 -19.69
N PHE A 295 -0.97 16.04 -18.82
CA PHE A 295 -1.40 14.64 -18.77
C PHE A 295 -2.67 14.41 -17.96
N LEU A 296 -2.87 15.18 -16.88
CA LEU A 296 -3.99 14.97 -15.97
C LEU A 296 -5.06 16.05 -16.11
N LYS A 297 -4.72 17.21 -16.68
CA LYS A 297 -5.63 18.34 -16.85
C LYS A 297 -6.34 18.63 -15.51
N ASP A 298 -7.66 18.73 -15.54
CA ASP A 298 -8.51 19.04 -14.38
C ASP A 298 -8.55 17.91 -13.32
N ALA A 299 -8.04 16.70 -13.62
CA ALA A 299 -8.06 15.58 -12.67
C ALA A 299 -7.03 15.72 -11.54
N SER A 300 -6.05 16.63 -11.68
CA SER A 300 -4.92 16.78 -10.76
C SER A 300 -5.04 18.01 -9.86
N ARG A 301 -5.71 17.83 -8.72
CA ARG A 301 -5.79 18.89 -7.71
C ARG A 301 -4.55 18.93 -6.83
N ALA A 302 -4.21 20.13 -6.34
CA ALA A 302 -3.28 20.30 -5.23
C ALA A 302 -3.79 19.56 -3.97
N PRO A 303 -2.89 19.17 -3.03
CA PRO A 303 -3.34 18.58 -1.77
C PRO A 303 -4.17 19.61 -1.01
N ASN A 304 -5.27 19.17 -0.40
CA ASN A 304 -6.03 20.00 0.53
C ASN A 304 -5.30 20.12 1.88
N ASP A 305 -5.82 20.91 2.82
CA ASP A 305 -5.13 21.18 4.09
C ASP A 305 -4.86 19.90 4.90
N ASN A 306 -5.82 18.98 4.98
CA ASN A 306 -5.66 17.69 5.68
C ASN A 306 -4.59 16.81 5.01
N GLU A 307 -4.60 16.71 3.69
CA GLU A 307 -3.57 15.95 2.97
C GLU A 307 -2.21 16.58 3.10
N TRP A 308 -2.14 17.91 3.07
CA TRP A 308 -0.91 18.65 3.25
C TRP A 308 -0.33 18.43 4.64
N GLU A 309 -1.13 18.52 5.70
CA GLU A 309 -0.74 18.19 7.06
C GLU A 309 -0.23 16.74 7.16
N ARG A 310 -0.95 15.78 6.60
CA ARG A 310 -0.52 14.37 6.56
C ARG A 310 0.78 14.17 5.79
N LEU A 311 1.02 14.90 4.69
CA LEU A 311 2.26 14.86 3.93
C LEU A 311 3.44 15.42 4.73
N LEU A 312 3.21 16.42 5.59
CA LEU A 312 4.22 16.98 6.47
C LEU A 312 4.54 16.04 7.64
N GLU A 313 3.53 15.48 8.29
CA GLU A 313 3.69 14.62 9.47
C GLU A 313 4.12 13.19 9.13
N SER A 314 3.77 12.69 7.94
CA SER A 314 4.04 11.30 7.56
C SER A 314 5.55 11.02 7.58
N PRO A 315 5.97 9.83 8.04
CA PRO A 315 7.36 9.39 7.89
C PRO A 315 7.75 9.12 6.43
N LEU A 316 6.78 9.10 5.49
CA LEU A 316 6.94 8.76 4.07
C LEU A 316 7.67 7.41 3.91
N ASP A 317 7.29 6.40 4.69
CA ASP A 317 7.99 5.12 4.82
C ASP A 317 7.31 3.96 4.09
N GLY A 318 6.70 4.25 2.95
CA GLY A 318 6.08 3.25 2.08
C GLY A 318 6.97 2.03 1.84
N MET A 319 6.35 0.85 1.82
CA MET A 319 7.06 -0.43 1.69
C MET A 319 6.55 -1.30 0.54
N ILE A 320 5.56 -0.83 -0.21
CA ILE A 320 4.91 -1.61 -1.29
C ILE A 320 5.06 -0.90 -2.63
N GLY A 321 4.75 -1.60 -3.71
CA GLY A 321 4.49 -0.92 -4.99
C GLY A 321 3.03 -0.49 -5.05
N MET A 322 2.76 0.71 -5.57
CA MET A 322 1.39 1.16 -5.82
C MET A 322 1.27 1.76 -7.21
N SER A 323 0.24 1.36 -7.94
CA SER A 323 -0.07 1.95 -9.25
C SER A 323 -1.53 2.40 -9.35
N PHE A 324 -1.73 3.41 -10.18
CA PHE A 324 -3.01 4.03 -10.43
C PHE A 324 -3.81 3.24 -11.48
N ALA A 325 -5.11 3.10 -11.23
CA ALA A 325 -6.12 2.60 -12.16
C ALA A 325 -7.48 3.23 -11.76
N LEU A 326 -8.59 2.48 -11.79
CA LEU A 326 -9.86 2.90 -11.17
C LEU A 326 -9.84 2.85 -9.63
N GLN A 327 -8.83 2.19 -9.07
CA GLN A 327 -8.62 1.93 -7.64
C GLN A 327 -7.11 1.71 -7.43
N TRP A 328 -6.62 1.77 -6.19
CA TRP A 328 -5.24 1.41 -5.93
C TRP A 328 -4.99 -0.04 -6.29
N ARG A 329 -3.88 -0.28 -6.99
CA ARG A 329 -3.32 -1.62 -7.17
C ARG A 329 -2.09 -1.74 -6.30
N TYR A 330 -2.22 -2.42 -5.18
CA TYR A 330 -1.10 -2.71 -4.29
C TYR A 330 -0.33 -3.91 -4.80
N ASN A 331 1.00 -3.83 -4.70
CA ASN A 331 1.90 -4.92 -4.97
C ASN A 331 2.81 -5.16 -3.75
N PHE A 332 2.59 -6.28 -3.08
CA PHE A 332 3.36 -6.72 -1.91
C PHE A 332 4.57 -7.59 -2.28
N GLY A 333 4.96 -7.64 -3.56
CA GLY A 333 6.05 -8.48 -4.04
C GLY A 333 7.40 -8.10 -3.41
N ARG A 334 7.57 -6.85 -2.98
CA ARG A 334 8.77 -6.44 -2.23
C ARG A 334 8.79 -6.95 -0.78
N LEU A 335 7.62 -7.19 -0.18
CA LEU A 335 7.49 -7.73 1.18
C LEU A 335 7.65 -9.24 1.21
N PHE A 336 7.02 -9.94 0.27
CA PHE A 336 6.95 -11.40 0.29
C PHE A 336 7.67 -12.10 -0.87
N GLY A 337 8.02 -11.37 -1.93
CA GLY A 337 8.83 -11.93 -3.01
C GLY A 337 10.19 -12.32 -2.48
N LYS A 338 10.74 -13.43 -2.97
CA LYS A 338 12.06 -13.91 -2.59
C LYS A 338 13.12 -12.86 -2.94
N LYS A 339 13.50 -12.03 -1.97
CA LYS A 339 14.90 -11.61 -1.84
C LYS A 339 15.59 -12.71 -1.05
N SER A 340 16.69 -13.23 -1.57
CA SER A 340 17.65 -14.05 -0.82
C SER A 340 17.98 -13.37 0.51
N GLY A 341 17.36 -13.80 1.60
CA GLY A 341 17.63 -13.28 2.94
C GLY A 341 16.39 -13.19 3.81
N LYS A 342 16.33 -14.04 4.84
CA LYS A 342 15.36 -14.02 5.95
C LYS A 342 15.00 -12.58 6.35
N ILE A 343 13.76 -12.17 6.12
CA ILE A 343 13.20 -10.97 6.77
C ILE A 343 12.99 -11.35 8.24
N LYS A 344 13.92 -10.91 9.10
CA LYS A 344 13.76 -10.98 10.55
C LYS A 344 12.66 -10.00 10.96
N SER A 345 11.76 -10.45 11.81
CA SER A 345 10.80 -9.62 12.53
C SER A 345 11.52 -8.46 13.21
N ASN A 346 11.42 -7.24 12.67
CA ASN A 346 11.92 -6.03 13.31
C ASN A 346 10.94 -5.60 14.40
N ILE A 347 10.92 -6.34 15.51
CA ILE A 347 10.43 -5.83 16.78
C ILE A 347 11.66 -5.61 17.65
N LYS A 348 12.15 -4.37 17.69
CA LYS A 348 13.07 -3.94 18.74
C LYS A 348 12.35 -4.10 20.07
N LYS A 349 12.72 -5.11 20.85
CA LYS A 349 12.41 -5.16 22.28
C LYS A 349 13.11 -3.96 22.93
N THR A 350 12.35 -2.94 23.29
CA THR A 350 12.77 -2.00 24.33
C THR A 350 12.74 -2.75 25.66
N SER A 351 13.90 -3.29 26.05
CA SER A 351 14.15 -3.73 27.42
C SER A 351 14.50 -2.52 28.29
N LYS A 352 14.00 -2.61 29.53
CA LYS A 352 14.07 -1.67 30.65
C LYS A 352 15.41 -0.99 30.87
#